data_AF-A0A1F5RS76-F1
#
_entry.id   AF-A0A1F5RS76-F1
#
_cell.length_a   1.000
_cell.length_b   1.000
_cell.length_c   1.000
_cell.angle_alpha   90.00
_cell.angle_beta   90.00
_cell.angle_gamma   90.00
#
_symmetry.space_group_name_H-M   'P 1'
#
loop_
_entity.id
_entity.type
_entity.pdbx_description
1 polymer ?
#
loop_
_entity_poly.entity_id
_entity_poly.type
_entity_poly.pdbx_seq_one_letter_code
_entity_poly.pdbx_strand_id
1 'polypeptide(L)'
;MSGPAPPSWRDAWALVPLLAALALAARAWFPFVGEPIADDFDFLEHARSSGSGAWWDGGGARFYWRPLARQLYYRLFGEAMLAHPAWIAALAAACLALAALLLYAALRRRWPGTWAAAAASFPLLLEAGRPLISSPTNFQDLGALLFSALALFEASRRRLANSLAALLAALLCKEMAVVTAAALPLVAMAMHPAGERPRRARWVLGTAAVVAAWAVAYRLVIVHAGLLLARDAGQDPRALATPWPLRFLWACRESLNDSMSLPALAPGLRTAALVALGAIAAALLASVAADRAARARVRGAGPWIAGGLAWFALVTATLADVYPDWRPYRSPFGALGLGVALTALLGAARPALLAALVAVRLATFTLAPGPPPAIDTHVRGSYSLDFSKLVQLQRLVGETRRELTSVLPRPAPGTGIAMHYFPQGAFYAFAGDQSLHAWYGDTTLHWATLEGSVERERPPAALVLELQPSPPHQVIAVSAEGLWHLELGAGHIAREEWSDALRELARAESLQHDPDARVFTSMVAGKRALALGGLGRTDEAAREAALGLALWDANDDARFVLAYARMRAGRLREAEALFETLVRTHPQDSVLRRLLSETRQGARGERPRP
;
A
#
# COMPACT_ATOMS: atom_id res chain seq x y z
N MET A 1 40.96 -17.28 13.44
CA MET A 1 40.08 -17.93 14.42
C MET A 1 39.59 -16.85 15.37
N SER A 2 38.31 -16.50 15.32
CA SER A 2 37.73 -15.44 16.15
C SER A 2 37.39 -15.98 17.54
N GLY A 3 37.81 -15.27 18.59
CA GLY A 3 37.40 -15.54 19.98
C GLY A 3 35.86 -15.55 20.15
N PRO A 4 35.37 -15.94 21.34
CA PRO A 4 33.93 -15.96 21.61
C PRO A 4 33.31 -14.60 21.28
N ALA A 5 32.20 -14.61 20.54
CA ALA A 5 31.54 -13.37 20.16
C ALA A 5 31.16 -12.58 21.43
N PRO A 6 31.43 -11.27 21.48
CA PRO A 6 31.02 -10.45 22.61
C PRO A 6 29.49 -10.52 22.78
N PRO A 7 28.98 -10.30 24.01
CA PRO A 7 27.54 -10.12 24.21
C PRO A 7 27.01 -9.06 23.23
N SER A 8 25.81 -9.25 22.68
CA SER A 8 25.26 -8.38 21.63
C SER A 8 25.22 -6.90 22.01
N TRP A 9 25.01 -6.58 23.29
CA TRP A 9 25.02 -5.22 23.81
C TRP A 9 26.41 -4.57 23.87
N ARG A 10 27.49 -5.34 23.72
CA ARG A 10 28.89 -4.85 23.59
C ARG A 10 29.39 -4.89 22.15
N ASP A 11 28.61 -5.42 21.21
CA ASP A 11 28.98 -5.50 19.80
C ASP A 11 28.39 -4.30 19.05
N ALA A 12 29.23 -3.33 18.67
CA ALA A 12 28.80 -2.13 17.97
C ALA A 12 28.04 -2.44 16.66
N TRP A 13 28.32 -3.59 16.03
CA TRP A 13 27.62 -4.01 14.81
C TRP A 13 26.15 -4.37 15.04
N ALA A 14 25.74 -4.66 16.28
CA ALA A 14 24.32 -4.86 16.63
C ALA A 14 23.50 -3.57 16.49
N LEU A 15 24.13 -2.39 16.48
CA LEU A 15 23.46 -1.10 16.26
C LEU A 15 23.03 -0.92 14.80
N VAL A 16 23.71 -1.56 13.83
CA VAL A 16 23.42 -1.37 12.40
C VAL A 16 22.01 -1.84 12.01
N PRO A 17 21.52 -3.02 12.44
CA PRO A 17 20.12 -3.40 12.27
C PRO A 17 19.13 -2.43 12.91
N LEU A 18 19.44 -1.89 14.09
CA LEU A 18 18.59 -0.89 14.76
C LEU A 18 18.53 0.42 13.98
N LEU A 19 19.68 0.93 13.52
CA LEU A 19 19.74 2.13 12.68
C LEU A 19 19.01 1.93 11.36
N ALA A 20 19.08 0.74 10.75
CA ALA A 20 18.31 0.42 9.55
C ALA A 20 16.80 0.42 9.82
N ALA A 21 16.35 -0.13 10.95
CA ALA A 21 14.93 -0.10 11.34
C ALA A 21 14.45 1.34 11.63
N LEU A 22 15.27 2.15 12.29
CA LEU A 22 14.99 3.57 12.53
C LEU A 22 14.93 4.36 11.22
N ALA A 23 15.85 4.12 10.29
CA ALA A 23 15.82 4.74 8.97
C ALA A 23 14.55 4.35 8.20
N LEU A 24 14.13 3.08 8.28
CA LEU A 24 12.87 2.61 7.71
C LEU A 24 11.67 3.32 8.32
N ALA A 25 11.59 3.39 9.65
CA ALA A 25 10.52 4.06 10.37
C ALA A 25 10.45 5.56 10.03
N ALA A 26 11.57 6.27 10.09
CA ALA A 26 11.65 7.69 9.75
C ALA A 26 11.19 7.97 8.32
N ARG A 27 11.55 7.08 7.38
CA ARG A 27 11.15 7.21 5.98
C ARG A 27 9.69 6.83 5.75
N ALA A 28 9.13 5.92 6.53
CA ALA A 28 7.72 5.54 6.43
C ALA A 28 6.76 6.47 7.18
N TRP A 29 7.26 7.34 8.06
CA TRP A 29 6.42 8.12 8.97
C TRP A 29 5.64 9.24 8.27
N PHE A 30 4.34 9.34 8.58
CA PHE A 30 3.44 10.42 8.14
C PHE A 30 2.23 10.52 9.10
N PRO A 31 1.39 11.58 9.04
CA PRO A 31 0.35 11.86 10.05
C PRO A 31 -0.70 10.77 10.28
N PHE A 32 -0.90 9.85 9.31
CA PHE A 32 -1.90 8.78 9.39
C PHE A 32 -1.26 7.39 9.26
N VAL A 33 0.02 7.28 9.64
CA VAL A 33 0.69 5.99 9.68
C VAL A 33 0.00 5.06 10.68
N GLY A 34 -0.27 3.83 10.27
CA GLY A 34 -1.02 2.85 11.06
C GLY A 34 -2.54 2.97 10.96
N GLU A 35 -3.09 3.92 10.18
CA GLU A 35 -4.54 4.07 10.01
C GLU A 35 -5.13 2.78 9.39
N PRO A 36 -6.17 2.18 10.00
CA PRO A 36 -6.85 1.02 9.44
C PRO A 36 -7.45 1.31 8.07
N ILE A 37 -7.27 0.40 7.12
CA ILE A 37 -7.92 0.46 5.81
C ILE A 37 -8.34 -0.93 5.32
N ALA A 38 -9.31 -0.97 4.41
CA ALA A 38 -9.75 -2.17 3.70
C ALA A 38 -10.07 -3.32 4.67
N ASP A 39 -9.40 -4.47 4.51
CA ASP A 39 -9.65 -5.67 5.32
C ASP A 39 -9.42 -5.44 6.83
N ASP A 40 -8.71 -4.38 7.24
CA ASP A 40 -8.61 -3.99 8.64
C ASP A 40 -9.98 -3.81 9.30
N PHE A 41 -10.97 -3.26 8.58
CA PHE A 41 -12.30 -3.02 9.12
C PHE A 41 -13.11 -4.31 9.32
N ASP A 42 -12.93 -5.31 8.44
CA ASP A 42 -13.52 -6.65 8.64
C ASP A 42 -13.05 -7.25 9.98
N PHE A 43 -11.75 -7.15 10.26
CA PHE A 43 -11.17 -7.69 11.50
C PHE A 43 -11.56 -6.89 12.74
N LEU A 44 -11.64 -5.55 12.63
CA LEU A 44 -12.06 -4.67 13.73
C LEU A 44 -13.53 -4.92 14.11
N GLU A 45 -14.41 -5.01 13.12
CA GLU A 45 -15.82 -5.32 13.33
C GLU A 45 -15.98 -6.72 13.94
N HIS A 46 -15.31 -7.72 13.38
CA HIS A 46 -15.32 -9.08 13.90
C HIS A 46 -14.81 -9.15 15.36
N ALA A 47 -13.72 -8.45 15.68
CA ALA A 47 -13.15 -8.43 17.03
C ALA A 47 -14.14 -7.87 18.07
N ARG A 48 -15.02 -6.95 17.67
CA ARG A 48 -16.06 -6.38 18.53
C ARG A 48 -17.30 -7.26 18.65
N SER A 49 -17.75 -7.85 17.53
CA SER A 49 -19.04 -8.54 17.46
C SER A 49 -19.00 -10.01 17.92
N SER A 50 -17.85 -10.69 17.82
CA SER A 50 -17.81 -12.16 17.84
C SER A 50 -17.55 -12.79 19.22
N GLY A 51 -17.43 -11.99 20.27
CA GLY A 51 -17.08 -12.47 21.62
C GLY A 51 -15.79 -13.30 21.67
N SER A 52 -15.62 -14.13 22.72
CA SER A 52 -14.42 -14.95 22.93
C SER A 52 -14.37 -16.26 22.11
N GLY A 53 -15.43 -16.61 21.38
CA GLY A 53 -15.62 -17.94 20.80
C GLY A 53 -15.16 -18.15 19.35
N ALA A 54 -15.06 -17.08 18.55
CA ALA A 54 -14.78 -17.20 17.11
C ALA A 54 -13.27 -17.23 16.82
N TRP A 55 -12.62 -18.39 16.99
CA TRP A 55 -11.20 -18.60 16.66
C TRP A 55 -10.98 -19.49 15.44
N TRP A 56 -12.03 -20.16 14.98
CA TRP A 56 -12.00 -21.18 13.92
C TRP A 56 -12.69 -20.67 12.64
N ASP A 57 -12.47 -19.40 12.31
CA ASP A 57 -12.99 -18.72 11.11
C ASP A 57 -11.95 -17.75 10.53
N GLY A 58 -12.32 -16.99 9.50
CA GLY A 58 -11.46 -16.00 8.85
C GLY A 58 -11.34 -14.67 9.60
N GLY A 59 -11.92 -14.53 10.79
CA GLY A 59 -11.90 -13.28 11.56
C GLY A 59 -12.67 -12.13 10.90
N GLY A 60 -13.78 -12.41 10.22
CA GLY A 60 -14.55 -11.43 9.43
C GLY A 60 -14.18 -11.42 7.94
N ALA A 61 -12.92 -11.71 7.61
CA ALA A 61 -12.50 -11.84 6.22
C ALA A 61 -12.90 -13.19 5.62
N ARG A 62 -13.22 -13.20 4.32
CA ARG A 62 -13.47 -14.44 3.55
C ARG A 62 -12.19 -15.21 3.20
N PHE A 63 -11.02 -14.70 3.59
CA PHE A 63 -9.74 -15.19 3.13
C PHE A 63 -8.86 -15.64 4.30
N TYR A 64 -8.36 -16.88 4.19
CA TYR A 64 -7.36 -17.50 5.08
C TYR A 64 -7.74 -17.59 6.56
N TRP A 65 -7.03 -18.46 7.29
CA TRP A 65 -7.12 -18.53 8.75
C TRP A 65 -5.80 -18.10 9.39
N ARG A 66 -5.81 -16.96 10.09
CA ARG A 66 -4.60 -16.34 10.68
C ARG A 66 -4.85 -15.89 12.12
N PRO A 67 -4.98 -16.83 13.06
CA PRO A 67 -5.48 -16.53 14.39
C PRO A 67 -4.57 -15.61 15.19
N LEU A 68 -3.26 -15.68 15.00
CA LEU A 68 -2.33 -14.83 15.75
C LEU A 68 -2.30 -13.41 15.16
N ALA A 69 -2.19 -13.29 13.84
CA ALA A 69 -2.00 -12.00 13.18
C ALA A 69 -3.28 -11.22 12.87
N ARG A 70 -4.44 -11.88 12.86
CA ARG A 70 -5.74 -11.26 12.57
C ARG A 70 -6.67 -11.29 13.77
N GLN A 71 -7.00 -12.46 14.31
CA GLN A 71 -7.97 -12.53 15.41
C GLN A 71 -7.38 -11.99 16.72
N LEU A 72 -6.26 -12.54 17.21
CA LEU A 72 -5.67 -12.09 18.47
C LEU A 72 -5.17 -10.66 18.38
N TYR A 73 -4.47 -10.31 17.30
CA TYR A 73 -3.90 -8.99 17.12
C TYR A 73 -4.96 -7.88 17.15
N TYR A 74 -6.08 -8.03 16.43
CA TYR A 74 -7.14 -7.00 16.41
C TYR A 74 -7.99 -7.01 17.68
N ARG A 75 -8.13 -8.16 18.36
CA ARG A 75 -8.75 -8.20 19.70
C ARG A 75 -7.92 -7.47 20.75
N LEU A 76 -6.59 -7.58 20.69
CA LEU A 76 -5.70 -6.93 21.65
C LEU A 76 -5.50 -5.43 21.37
N PHE A 77 -5.42 -5.05 20.10
CA PHE A 77 -5.00 -3.71 19.70
C PHE A 77 -6.04 -2.91 18.92
N GLY A 78 -7.23 -3.45 18.65
CA GLY A 78 -8.24 -2.82 17.79
C GLY A 78 -8.68 -1.43 18.26
N GLU A 79 -8.85 -1.23 19.56
CA GLU A 79 -9.14 0.10 20.13
C GLU A 79 -7.97 1.07 19.91
N ALA A 80 -6.74 0.61 20.14
CA ALA A 80 -5.54 1.41 19.92
C ALA A 80 -5.30 1.72 18.43
N MET A 81 -5.69 0.82 17.51
CA MET A 81 -5.62 1.06 16.06
C MET A 81 -6.48 2.25 15.64
N LEU A 82 -7.66 2.40 16.26
CA LEU A 82 -8.56 3.50 15.98
C LEU A 82 -8.17 4.78 16.73
N ALA A 83 -7.86 4.68 18.03
CA ALA A 83 -7.53 5.85 18.85
C ALA A 83 -6.14 6.42 18.54
N HIS A 84 -5.15 5.55 18.36
CA HIS A 84 -3.72 5.89 18.26
C HIS A 84 -3.01 5.05 17.18
N PRO A 85 -3.39 5.18 15.89
CA PRO A 85 -2.82 4.39 14.79
C PRO A 85 -1.27 4.45 14.73
N ALA A 86 -0.69 5.60 15.04
CA ALA A 86 0.76 5.78 15.08
C ALA A 86 1.47 4.87 16.11
N TRP A 87 0.81 4.49 17.20
CA TRP A 87 1.36 3.54 18.18
C TRP A 87 1.47 2.13 17.61
N ILE A 88 0.51 1.74 16.76
CA ILE A 88 0.54 0.47 16.06
C ILE A 88 1.70 0.41 15.08
N ALA A 89 1.95 1.50 14.36
CA ALA A 89 3.11 1.63 13.50
C ALA A 89 4.44 1.56 14.28
N ALA A 90 4.51 2.23 15.44
CA ALA A 90 5.67 2.17 16.33
C ALA A 90 5.91 0.75 16.88
N LEU A 91 4.85 0.04 17.28
CA LEU A 91 4.92 -1.36 17.70
C LEU A 91 5.43 -2.25 16.56
N ALA A 92 4.91 -2.07 15.35
CA ALA A 92 5.36 -2.81 14.18
C ALA A 92 6.85 -2.56 13.87
N ALA A 93 7.30 -1.30 13.96
CA ALA A 93 8.72 -0.96 13.83
C ALA A 93 9.59 -1.61 14.92
N ALA A 94 9.12 -1.65 16.17
CA ALA A 94 9.83 -2.32 17.27
C ALA A 94 9.91 -3.84 17.06
N CYS A 95 8.83 -4.49 16.63
CA CYS A 95 8.81 -5.90 16.26
C CYS A 95 9.80 -6.20 15.12
N LEU A 96 9.85 -5.34 14.11
CA LEU A 96 10.76 -5.50 12.99
C LEU A 96 12.23 -5.32 13.39
N ALA A 97 12.53 -4.34 14.25
CA ALA A 97 13.86 -4.15 14.83
C ALA A 97 14.29 -5.37 15.68
N LEU A 98 13.38 -5.91 16.48
CA LEU A 98 13.61 -7.12 17.27
C LEU A 98 13.92 -8.32 16.36
N ALA A 99 13.17 -8.51 15.29
CA ALA A 99 13.43 -9.57 14.33
C ALA A 99 14.83 -9.47 13.72
N ALA A 100 15.24 -8.27 13.32
CA ALA A 100 16.57 -8.04 12.77
C ALA A 100 17.68 -8.28 13.80
N LEU A 101 17.49 -7.89 15.07
CA LEU A 101 18.42 -8.20 16.15
C LEU A 101 18.54 -9.71 16.42
N LEU A 102 17.43 -10.46 16.36
CA LEU A 102 17.43 -11.92 16.52
C LEU A 102 18.20 -12.59 15.38
N LEU A 103 18.01 -12.14 14.14
CA LEU A 103 18.77 -12.61 12.98
C LEU A 103 20.25 -12.28 13.10
N TYR A 104 20.59 -11.05 13.49
CA TYR A 104 21.96 -10.64 13.76
C TYR A 104 22.61 -11.57 14.76
N ALA A 105 21.97 -11.78 15.92
CA ALA A 105 22.50 -12.61 16.98
C ALA A 105 22.65 -14.09 16.57
N ALA A 106 21.75 -14.61 15.73
CA ALA A 106 21.84 -15.96 15.18
C ALA A 106 23.05 -16.11 14.24
N LEU A 107 23.23 -15.17 13.30
CA LEU A 107 24.29 -15.19 12.30
C LEU A 107 25.67 -14.88 12.90
N ARG A 108 25.73 -13.97 13.88
CA ARG A 108 26.97 -13.51 14.53
C ARG A 108 27.79 -14.63 15.18
N ARG A 109 27.14 -15.76 15.49
CA ARG A 109 27.80 -16.97 16.01
C ARG A 109 28.79 -17.60 15.03
N ARG A 110 28.60 -17.37 13.72
CA ARG A 110 29.43 -17.96 12.65
C ARG A 110 30.09 -16.93 11.76
N TRP A 111 29.53 -15.71 11.70
CA TRP A 111 29.99 -14.67 10.80
C TRP A 111 30.66 -13.50 11.54
N PRO A 112 31.55 -12.76 10.86
CA PRO A 112 32.00 -11.44 11.32
C PRO A 112 30.81 -10.51 11.58
N GLY A 113 30.97 -9.56 12.51
CA GLY A 113 29.92 -8.59 12.85
C GLY A 113 29.39 -7.82 11.65
N THR A 114 30.29 -7.41 10.74
CA THR A 114 29.94 -6.73 9.47
C THR A 114 29.01 -7.54 8.59
N TRP A 115 29.24 -8.85 8.46
CA TRP A 115 28.41 -9.72 7.62
C TRP A 115 27.07 -9.99 8.28
N ALA A 116 27.07 -10.29 9.59
CA ALA A 116 25.83 -10.51 10.33
C ALA A 116 24.95 -9.25 10.30
N ALA A 117 25.54 -8.06 10.45
CA ALA A 117 24.83 -6.78 10.33
C ALA A 117 24.28 -6.56 8.92
N ALA A 118 25.09 -6.74 7.87
CA ALA A 118 24.64 -6.55 6.49
C ALA A 118 23.47 -7.47 6.11
N ALA A 119 23.52 -8.74 6.51
CA ALA A 119 22.43 -9.69 6.25
C ALA A 119 21.17 -9.40 7.10
N ALA A 120 21.33 -9.04 8.37
CA ALA A 120 20.20 -8.72 9.25
C ALA A 120 19.50 -7.42 8.88
N SER A 121 20.23 -6.42 8.36
CA SER A 121 19.65 -5.16 7.85
C SER A 121 19.09 -5.30 6.43
N PHE A 122 19.38 -6.39 5.73
CA PHE A 122 18.93 -6.62 4.36
C PHE A 122 17.41 -6.50 4.18
N PRO A 123 16.55 -7.14 4.99
CA PRO A 123 15.10 -6.98 4.86
C PRO A 123 14.57 -5.61 5.30
N LEU A 124 15.38 -4.77 5.96
CA LEU A 124 14.97 -3.46 6.48
C LEU A 124 15.21 -2.32 5.49
N LEU A 125 16.24 -2.43 4.65
CA LEU A 125 16.63 -1.38 3.69
C LEU A 125 16.00 -1.58 2.31
N LEU A 126 14.72 -1.97 2.27
CA LEU A 126 13.96 -2.17 1.05
C LEU A 126 12.63 -1.42 1.13
N GLU A 127 12.21 -0.86 -0.01
CA GLU A 127 10.98 -0.07 -0.07
C GLU A 127 9.74 -0.87 0.33
N ALA A 128 9.69 -2.13 -0.11
CA ALA A 128 8.68 -3.11 0.27
C ALA A 128 8.51 -3.33 1.79
N GLY A 129 9.43 -2.82 2.63
CA GLY A 129 9.38 -2.93 4.08
C GLY A 129 8.54 -1.85 4.74
N ARG A 130 8.32 -0.71 4.07
CA ARG A 130 7.55 0.41 4.66
C ARG A 130 6.08 0.03 4.89
N PRO A 131 5.39 -0.68 3.99
CA PRO A 131 4.04 -1.16 4.28
C PRO A 131 3.96 -2.04 5.54
N LEU A 132 5.00 -2.83 5.85
CA LEU A 132 5.00 -3.74 7.02
C LEU A 132 4.83 -3.01 8.35
N ILE A 133 5.28 -1.76 8.42
CA ILE A 133 5.15 -0.92 9.62
C ILE A 133 4.05 0.13 9.48
N SER A 134 3.54 0.36 8.28
CA SER A 134 2.57 1.43 8.02
C SER A 134 1.13 0.97 8.10
N SER A 135 0.82 -0.31 7.86
CA SER A 135 -0.56 -0.82 7.89
C SER A 135 -0.70 -1.96 8.90
N PRO A 136 -1.75 -1.93 9.76
CA PRO A 136 -2.05 -3.02 10.70
C PRO A 136 -2.18 -4.37 10.00
N THR A 137 -2.76 -4.37 8.79
CA THR A 137 -2.99 -5.57 7.98
C THR A 137 -1.72 -6.36 7.67
N ASN A 138 -0.57 -5.70 7.67
CA ASN A 138 0.70 -6.33 7.32
C ASN A 138 1.39 -7.02 8.51
N PHE A 139 0.76 -7.03 9.69
CA PHE A 139 1.27 -7.77 10.84
C PHE A 139 1.35 -9.29 10.58
N GLN A 140 0.58 -9.85 9.65
CA GLN A 140 0.76 -11.24 9.19
C GLN A 140 2.16 -11.51 8.62
N ASP A 141 2.68 -10.61 7.78
CA ASP A 141 4.01 -10.73 7.18
C ASP A 141 5.10 -10.41 8.20
N LEU A 142 4.90 -9.35 8.98
CA LEU A 142 5.83 -8.96 10.03
C LEU A 142 5.92 -10.02 11.14
N GLY A 143 4.79 -10.55 11.58
CA GLY A 143 4.69 -11.61 12.58
C GLY A 143 5.35 -12.90 12.09
N ALA A 144 5.08 -13.31 10.84
CA ALA A 144 5.77 -14.44 10.24
C ALA A 144 7.29 -14.23 10.20
N LEU A 145 7.76 -13.03 9.85
CA LEU A 145 9.18 -12.66 9.86
C LEU A 145 9.78 -12.68 11.28
N LEU A 146 9.13 -12.05 12.25
CA LEU A 146 9.58 -11.97 13.64
C LEU A 146 9.67 -13.35 14.29
N PHE A 147 8.61 -14.16 14.20
CA PHE A 147 8.59 -15.47 14.81
C PHE A 147 9.50 -16.46 14.07
N SER A 148 9.73 -16.29 12.76
CA SER A 148 10.75 -17.05 12.04
C SER A 148 12.16 -16.67 12.47
N ALA A 149 12.45 -15.38 12.67
CA ALA A 149 13.72 -14.92 13.22
C ALA A 149 13.96 -15.48 14.64
N LEU A 150 12.92 -15.49 15.49
CA LEU A 150 12.97 -16.09 16.82
C LEU A 150 13.23 -17.60 16.75
N ALA A 151 12.55 -18.32 15.86
CA ALA A 151 12.76 -19.75 15.68
C ALA A 151 14.20 -20.06 15.26
N LEU A 152 14.74 -19.32 14.29
CA LEU A 152 16.14 -19.46 13.84
C LEU A 152 17.14 -19.13 14.95
N PHE A 153 16.86 -18.10 15.75
CA PHE A 153 17.67 -17.73 16.90
C PHE A 153 17.69 -18.81 17.99
N GLU A 154 16.52 -19.33 18.38
CA GLU A 154 16.41 -20.40 19.39
C GLU A 154 17.03 -21.71 18.87
N ALA A 155 16.89 -22.01 17.57
CA ALA A 155 17.58 -23.13 16.93
C ALA A 155 19.10 -22.98 16.95
N SER A 156 19.62 -21.76 16.71
CA SER A 156 21.05 -21.46 16.85
C SER A 156 21.59 -21.69 18.28
N ARG A 157 20.68 -21.66 19.27
CA ARG A 157 20.93 -21.91 20.70
C ARG A 157 20.52 -23.31 21.16
N ARG A 158 20.11 -24.19 20.25
CA ARG A 158 19.77 -25.60 20.52
C ARG A 158 18.51 -25.79 21.37
N ARG A 159 17.60 -24.82 21.37
CA ARG A 159 16.36 -24.85 22.16
C ARG A 159 15.18 -25.29 21.29
N LEU A 160 15.03 -26.60 21.14
CA LEU A 160 14.03 -27.20 20.23
C LEU A 160 12.60 -26.74 20.56
N ALA A 161 12.16 -26.85 21.81
CA ALA A 161 10.79 -26.50 22.19
C ALA A 161 10.44 -25.04 21.86
N ASN A 162 11.31 -24.09 22.22
CA ASN A 162 11.12 -22.68 21.92
C ASN A 162 11.12 -22.41 20.41
N SER A 163 12.00 -23.09 19.66
CA SER A 163 12.02 -22.98 18.21
C SER A 163 10.75 -23.51 17.55
N LEU A 164 10.19 -24.62 18.04
CA LEU A 164 8.95 -25.19 17.53
C LEU A 164 7.74 -24.32 17.89
N ALA A 165 7.70 -23.75 19.11
CA ALA A 165 6.66 -22.80 19.52
C ALA A 165 6.70 -21.53 18.66
N ALA A 166 7.90 -20.98 18.41
CA ALA A 166 8.08 -19.84 17.52
C ALA A 166 7.70 -20.18 16.07
N LEU A 167 8.03 -21.37 15.56
CA LEU A 167 7.58 -21.82 14.24
C LEU A 167 6.05 -21.88 14.16
N LEU A 168 5.39 -22.45 15.18
CA LEU A 168 3.92 -22.49 15.22
C LEU A 168 3.34 -21.09 15.21
N ALA A 169 3.87 -20.16 16.03
CA ALA A 169 3.44 -18.77 16.01
C ALA A 169 3.61 -18.12 14.62
N ALA A 170 4.71 -18.39 13.92
CA ALA A 170 4.94 -17.90 12.56
C ALA A 170 3.89 -18.46 11.57
N LEU A 171 3.58 -19.75 11.64
CA LEU A 171 2.56 -20.41 10.80
C LEU A 171 1.14 -19.90 11.09
N LEU A 172 0.84 -19.57 12.35
CA LEU A 172 -0.43 -18.95 12.75
C LEU A 172 -0.52 -17.47 12.35
N CYS A 173 0.59 -16.84 11.96
CA CYS A 173 0.59 -15.53 11.32
C CYS A 173 0.42 -15.65 9.81
N LYS A 174 1.19 -16.54 9.15
CA LYS A 174 1.18 -16.70 7.70
C LYS A 174 1.73 -18.05 7.23
N GLU A 175 1.10 -18.60 6.21
CA GLU A 175 1.43 -19.89 5.59
C GLU A 175 2.84 -19.95 4.98
N MET A 176 3.39 -18.80 4.54
CA MET A 176 4.75 -18.74 3.99
C MET A 176 5.83 -19.14 5.01
N ALA A 177 5.53 -19.13 6.31
CA ALA A 177 6.44 -19.58 7.35
C ALA A 177 6.76 -21.10 7.27
N VAL A 178 6.09 -21.87 6.41
CA VAL A 178 6.50 -23.24 6.09
C VAL A 178 7.93 -23.33 5.54
N VAL A 179 8.44 -22.27 4.91
CA VAL A 179 9.84 -22.20 4.48
C VAL A 179 10.80 -22.19 5.68
N THR A 180 10.42 -21.56 6.78
CA THR A 180 11.16 -21.62 8.05
C THR A 180 11.26 -23.06 8.56
N ALA A 181 10.18 -23.83 8.45
CA ALA A 181 10.18 -25.24 8.82
C ALA A 181 11.22 -26.05 8.03
N ALA A 182 11.37 -25.80 6.73
CA ALA A 182 12.40 -26.45 5.92
C ALA A 182 13.83 -26.05 6.33
N ALA A 183 14.02 -24.80 6.78
CA ALA A 183 15.33 -24.28 7.17
C ALA A 183 15.78 -24.72 8.57
N LEU A 184 14.86 -24.92 9.52
CA LEU A 184 15.18 -25.20 10.92
C LEU A 184 16.08 -26.43 11.13
N PRO A 185 15.79 -27.60 10.52
CA PRO A 185 16.68 -28.75 10.62
C PRO A 185 18.08 -28.45 10.06
N LEU A 186 18.17 -27.71 8.95
CA LEU A 186 19.44 -27.36 8.30
C LEU A 186 20.28 -26.43 9.18
N VAL A 187 19.65 -25.42 9.78
CA VAL A 187 20.33 -24.46 10.68
C VAL A 187 20.77 -25.15 11.95
N ALA A 188 19.92 -25.98 12.55
CA ALA A 188 20.33 -26.81 13.69
C ALA A 188 21.54 -27.66 13.28
N MET A 189 21.44 -28.44 12.19
CA MET A 189 22.52 -29.32 11.73
C MET A 189 23.84 -28.60 11.44
N ALA A 190 23.83 -27.43 10.78
CA ALA A 190 25.02 -26.65 10.50
C ALA A 190 25.71 -26.12 11.78
N MET A 191 24.95 -25.98 12.87
CA MET A 191 25.42 -25.49 14.15
C MET A 191 25.93 -26.60 15.09
N HIS A 192 25.91 -27.87 14.65
CA HIS A 192 26.30 -29.03 15.45
C HIS A 192 27.43 -29.88 14.82
N PRO A 193 28.32 -30.49 15.63
CA PRO A 193 29.34 -31.44 15.14
C PRO A 193 28.74 -32.69 14.49
N ALA A 194 29.50 -33.34 13.62
CA ALA A 194 29.15 -34.64 13.05
C ALA A 194 29.23 -35.72 14.15
N GLY A 195 28.09 -36.30 14.54
CA GLY A 195 28.02 -37.37 15.55
C GLY A 195 26.64 -37.59 16.19
N GLU A 196 25.78 -36.56 16.22
CA GLU A 196 24.51 -36.60 16.96
C GLU A 196 23.29 -36.96 16.07
N ARG A 197 23.33 -38.11 15.39
CA ARG A 197 22.21 -38.58 14.52
C ARG A 197 20.82 -38.55 15.20
N PRO A 198 20.64 -39.01 16.45
CA PRO A 198 19.32 -39.02 17.12
C PRO A 198 18.74 -37.61 17.31
N ARG A 199 19.59 -36.60 17.50
CA ARG A 199 19.14 -35.21 17.65
C ARG A 199 18.69 -34.61 16.32
N ARG A 200 19.31 -35.00 15.20
CA ARG A 200 18.87 -34.58 13.86
C ARG A 200 17.46 -35.06 13.56
N ALA A 201 17.17 -36.34 13.87
CA ALA A 201 15.84 -36.91 13.73
C ALA A 201 14.80 -36.15 14.57
N ARG A 202 15.12 -35.76 15.81
CA ARG A 202 14.21 -34.96 16.66
C ARG A 202 13.85 -33.61 16.06
N TRP A 203 14.81 -32.89 15.47
CA TRP A 203 14.53 -31.61 14.80
C TRP A 203 13.62 -31.79 13.58
N VAL A 204 13.91 -32.78 12.73
CA VAL A 204 13.09 -33.08 11.55
C VAL A 204 11.68 -33.50 11.95
N LEU A 205 11.56 -34.48 12.86
CA LEU A 205 10.27 -35.01 13.31
C LEU A 205 9.43 -33.95 14.04
N GLY A 206 10.04 -33.17 14.93
CA GLY A 206 9.34 -32.10 15.66
C GLY A 206 8.84 -31.01 14.71
N THR A 207 9.66 -30.62 13.74
CA THR A 207 9.27 -29.62 12.73
C THR A 207 8.16 -30.14 11.83
N ALA A 208 8.28 -31.39 11.35
CA ALA A 208 7.25 -32.05 10.54
C ALA A 208 5.92 -32.19 11.31
N ALA A 209 5.97 -32.56 12.59
CA ALA A 209 4.79 -32.68 13.44
C ALA A 209 4.05 -31.33 13.60
N VAL A 210 4.78 -30.24 13.85
CA VAL A 210 4.18 -28.89 13.95
C VAL A 210 3.53 -28.47 12.63
N VAL A 211 4.23 -28.66 11.49
CA VAL A 211 3.69 -28.31 10.17
C VAL A 211 2.45 -29.17 9.86
N ALA A 212 2.49 -30.47 10.13
CA ALA A 212 1.37 -31.36 9.88
C ALA A 212 0.16 -31.00 10.75
N ALA A 213 0.36 -30.75 12.05
CA ALA A 213 -0.71 -30.34 12.95
C ALA A 213 -1.34 -29.00 12.51
N TRP A 214 -0.51 -28.01 12.16
CA TRP A 214 -0.99 -26.74 11.60
C TRP A 214 -1.75 -26.94 10.29
N ALA A 215 -1.22 -27.72 9.35
CA ALA A 215 -1.84 -27.93 8.05
C ALA A 215 -3.20 -28.63 8.15
N VAL A 216 -3.33 -29.61 9.05
CA VAL A 216 -4.61 -30.27 9.36
C VAL A 216 -5.60 -29.26 9.93
N ALA A 217 -5.21 -28.50 10.97
CA ALA A 217 -6.07 -27.48 11.56
C ALA A 217 -6.49 -26.43 10.52
N TYR A 218 -5.53 -25.91 9.75
CA TYR A 218 -5.76 -24.91 8.71
C TYR A 218 -6.74 -25.41 7.64
N ARG A 219 -6.59 -26.68 7.21
CA ARG A 219 -7.52 -27.29 6.27
C ARG A 219 -8.92 -27.45 6.86
N LEU A 220 -9.03 -27.88 8.11
CA LEU A 220 -10.31 -28.01 8.81
C LEU A 220 -11.03 -26.67 8.91
N VAL A 221 -10.33 -25.59 9.27
CA VAL A 221 -10.91 -24.25 9.33
C VAL A 221 -11.37 -23.76 7.97
N ILE A 222 -10.52 -23.89 6.94
CA ILE A 222 -10.89 -23.47 5.59
C ILE A 222 -12.19 -24.14 5.13
N VAL A 223 -12.30 -25.45 5.34
CA VAL A 223 -13.49 -26.21 4.93
C VAL A 223 -14.70 -25.84 5.79
N HIS A 224 -14.52 -25.73 7.11
CA HIS A 224 -15.60 -25.44 8.04
C HIS A 224 -16.18 -24.03 7.86
N ALA A 225 -15.32 -23.02 7.70
CA ALA A 225 -15.70 -21.62 7.60
C ALA A 225 -15.86 -21.13 6.14
N GLY A 226 -15.73 -22.02 5.14
CA GLY A 226 -15.91 -21.68 3.73
C GLY A 226 -14.90 -20.64 3.20
N LEU A 227 -13.67 -20.66 3.73
CA LEU A 227 -12.66 -19.65 3.40
C LEU A 227 -12.02 -19.89 2.04
N LEU A 228 -11.64 -18.81 1.38
CA LEU A 228 -10.97 -18.82 0.09
C LEU A 228 -9.44 -18.68 0.26
N LEU A 229 -8.69 -19.29 -0.67
CA LEU A 229 -7.25 -19.02 -0.80
C LEU A 229 -7.02 -17.83 -1.75
N ALA A 230 -5.79 -17.29 -1.73
CA ALA A 230 -5.38 -16.17 -2.59
C ALA A 230 -5.70 -16.41 -4.07
N ARG A 231 -5.37 -17.62 -4.52
CA ARG A 231 -5.57 -18.08 -5.89
C ARG A 231 -7.04 -18.22 -6.29
N ASP A 232 -7.93 -18.34 -5.30
CA ASP A 232 -9.38 -18.50 -5.51
C ASP A 232 -10.09 -17.13 -5.49
N ALA A 233 -9.39 -16.07 -5.06
CA ALA A 233 -9.91 -14.72 -4.90
C ALA A 233 -9.73 -13.88 -6.18
N GLY A 234 -10.79 -13.73 -6.97
CA GLY A 234 -10.87 -12.69 -8.01
C GLY A 234 -9.82 -12.76 -9.11
N GLN A 235 -9.25 -13.94 -9.38
CA GLN A 235 -8.27 -14.09 -10.44
C GLN A 235 -8.95 -14.17 -11.81
N ASP A 236 -8.47 -13.34 -12.74
CA ASP A 236 -8.80 -13.44 -14.17
C ASP A 236 -8.56 -14.90 -14.64
N PRO A 237 -9.55 -15.58 -15.26
CA PRO A 237 -9.35 -16.92 -15.83
C PRO A 237 -8.10 -17.03 -16.71
N ARG A 238 -7.70 -15.95 -17.39
CA ARG A 238 -6.48 -15.89 -18.20
C ARG A 238 -5.20 -15.93 -17.33
N ALA A 239 -5.23 -15.36 -16.14
CA ALA A 239 -4.13 -15.44 -15.18
C ALA A 239 -3.93 -16.89 -14.69
N LEU A 240 -5.03 -17.59 -14.38
CA LEU A 240 -5.00 -18.99 -13.95
C LEU A 240 -4.52 -19.92 -15.07
N ALA A 241 -4.84 -19.61 -16.33
CA ALA A 241 -4.35 -20.33 -17.50
C ALA A 241 -2.83 -20.16 -17.74
N THR A 242 -2.18 -19.19 -17.10
CA THR A 242 -0.74 -18.97 -17.26
C THR A 242 0.05 -20.13 -16.61
N PRO A 243 0.98 -20.79 -17.35
CA PRO A 243 1.81 -21.86 -16.80
C PRO A 243 2.55 -21.44 -15.51
N TRP A 244 2.55 -22.32 -14.51
CA TRP A 244 3.19 -22.06 -13.22
C TRP A 244 4.66 -21.61 -13.33
N PRO A 245 5.51 -22.19 -14.21
CA PRO A 245 6.88 -21.71 -14.36
C PRO A 245 7.00 -20.23 -14.75
N LEU A 246 6.08 -19.73 -15.60
CA LEU A 246 6.06 -18.32 -15.99
C LEU A 246 5.64 -17.42 -14.82
N ARG A 247 4.66 -17.86 -14.02
CA ARG A 247 4.26 -17.17 -12.78
C ARG A 247 5.39 -17.13 -11.76
N PHE A 248 6.13 -18.22 -11.62
CA PHE A 248 7.29 -18.28 -10.75
C PHE A 248 8.44 -17.36 -11.22
N LEU A 249 8.73 -17.34 -12.51
CA LEU A 249 9.74 -16.43 -13.09
C LEU A 249 9.33 -14.96 -12.91
N TRP A 250 8.04 -14.65 -13.09
CA TRP A 250 7.48 -13.34 -12.79
C TRP A 250 7.68 -12.97 -11.32
N ALA A 251 7.31 -13.85 -10.39
CA ALA A 251 7.47 -13.62 -8.96
C ALA A 251 8.95 -13.44 -8.57
N CYS A 252 9.89 -14.17 -9.21
CA CYS A 252 11.33 -13.98 -9.05
C CYS A 252 11.76 -12.58 -9.49
N ARG A 253 11.30 -12.13 -10.66
CA ARG A 253 11.61 -10.79 -11.18
C ARG A 253 11.12 -9.71 -10.22
N GLU A 254 9.87 -9.78 -9.78
CA GLU A 254 9.30 -8.77 -8.89
C GLU A 254 9.97 -8.80 -7.50
N SER A 255 10.22 -9.98 -6.93
CA SER A 255 10.93 -10.12 -5.65
C SER A 255 12.36 -9.56 -5.69
N LEU A 256 13.08 -9.75 -6.81
CA LEU A 256 14.41 -9.19 -7.02
C LEU A 256 14.37 -7.67 -7.16
N ASN A 257 13.40 -7.15 -7.91
CA ASN A 257 13.19 -5.71 -8.07
C ASN A 257 12.93 -5.03 -6.72
N ASP A 258 12.03 -5.61 -5.92
CA ASP A 258 11.68 -5.11 -4.58
C ASP A 258 12.87 -5.18 -3.60
N SER A 259 13.63 -6.27 -3.64
CA SER A 259 14.82 -6.46 -2.79
C SER A 259 15.88 -5.38 -3.02
N MET A 260 15.85 -4.72 -4.18
CA MET A 260 16.75 -3.64 -4.57
C MET A 260 16.05 -2.25 -4.61
N SER A 261 14.77 -2.18 -4.24
CA SER A 261 13.91 -0.97 -4.28
C SER A 261 13.80 -0.32 -5.66
N LEU A 262 13.99 -1.08 -6.74
CA LEU A 262 14.02 -0.55 -8.11
C LEU A 262 12.69 0.04 -8.60
N PRO A 263 11.52 -0.54 -8.30
CA PRO A 263 10.24 -0.04 -8.81
C PRO A 263 9.85 1.35 -8.30
N ALA A 264 10.43 1.79 -7.18
CA ALA A 264 10.14 3.08 -6.57
C ALA A 264 11.01 4.22 -7.12
N LEU A 265 12.06 3.90 -7.88
CA LEU A 265 12.99 4.90 -8.41
C LEU A 265 12.48 5.50 -9.72
N ALA A 266 12.80 6.78 -9.92
CA ALA A 266 12.66 7.43 -11.22
C ALA A 266 13.48 6.65 -12.29
N PRO A 267 13.06 6.64 -13.57
CA PRO A 267 13.67 5.81 -14.62
C PRO A 267 15.20 5.96 -14.76
N GLY A 268 15.73 7.18 -14.64
CA GLY A 268 17.17 7.44 -14.68
C GLY A 268 17.92 6.83 -13.50
N LEU A 269 17.41 7.00 -12.28
CA LEU A 269 18.00 6.43 -11.07
C LEU A 269 17.92 4.89 -11.06
N ARG A 270 16.80 4.33 -11.55
CA ARG A 270 16.64 2.89 -11.72
C ARG A 270 17.71 2.32 -12.66
N THR A 271 17.97 3.00 -13.77
CA THR A 271 19.01 2.59 -14.74
C THR A 271 20.40 2.66 -14.11
N ALA A 272 20.71 3.74 -13.39
CA ALA A 272 21.98 3.87 -12.68
C ALA A 272 22.18 2.76 -11.62
N ALA A 273 21.13 2.43 -10.86
CA ALA A 273 21.17 1.34 -9.89
C ALA A 273 21.43 -0.02 -10.56
N LEU A 274 20.77 -0.31 -11.69
CA LEU A 274 21.00 -1.54 -12.45
C LEU A 274 22.43 -1.63 -12.98
N VAL A 275 23.00 -0.53 -13.49
CA VAL A 275 24.40 -0.47 -13.94
C VAL A 275 25.35 -0.76 -12.77
N ALA A 276 25.12 -0.15 -11.61
CA ALA A 276 25.94 -0.38 -10.42
C ALA A 276 25.87 -1.85 -9.94
N LEU A 277 24.67 -2.44 -9.91
CA LEU A 277 24.49 -3.86 -9.58
C LEU A 277 25.19 -4.78 -10.60
N GLY A 278 25.10 -4.45 -11.89
CA GLY A 278 25.81 -5.15 -12.96
C GLY A 278 27.33 -5.08 -12.80
N ALA A 279 27.88 -3.93 -12.43
CA ALA A 279 29.30 -3.76 -12.16
C ALA A 279 29.77 -4.60 -10.94
N ILE A 280 28.97 -4.65 -9.87
CA ILE A 280 29.24 -5.52 -8.71
C ILE A 280 29.26 -7.00 -9.13
N ALA A 281 28.30 -7.43 -9.95
CA ALA A 281 28.25 -8.80 -10.46
C ALA A 281 29.46 -9.14 -11.34
N ALA A 282 29.85 -8.24 -12.26
CA ALA A 282 31.03 -8.42 -13.10
C ALA A 282 32.32 -8.49 -12.26
N ALA A 283 32.47 -7.61 -11.27
CA ALA A 283 33.62 -7.60 -10.36
C ALA A 283 33.68 -8.85 -9.47
N LEU A 284 32.52 -9.39 -9.06
CA LEU A 284 32.42 -10.68 -8.37
C LEU A 284 32.95 -11.80 -9.26
N LEU A 285 32.45 -11.92 -10.49
CA LEU A 285 32.89 -12.95 -11.44
C LEU A 285 34.39 -12.86 -11.71
N ALA A 286 34.91 -11.65 -11.98
CA ALA A 286 36.34 -11.42 -12.17
C ALA A 286 37.17 -11.82 -10.94
N SER A 287 36.69 -11.48 -9.72
CA SER A 287 37.37 -11.83 -8.48
C SER A 287 37.45 -13.34 -8.27
N VAL A 288 36.35 -14.07 -8.54
CA VAL A 288 36.29 -15.53 -8.44
C VAL A 288 37.08 -16.22 -9.56
N ALA A 289 37.14 -15.63 -10.76
CA ALA A 289 37.93 -16.16 -11.87
C ALA A 289 39.44 -15.97 -11.67
N ALA A 290 39.87 -14.81 -11.16
CA ALA A 290 41.28 -14.45 -11.01
C ALA A 290 41.93 -14.98 -9.71
N ASP A 291 41.19 -15.03 -8.59
CA ASP A 291 41.74 -15.34 -7.27
C ASP A 291 41.31 -16.74 -6.77
N ARG A 292 42.26 -17.67 -6.69
CA ARG A 292 42.05 -19.03 -6.14
C ARG A 292 41.63 -19.00 -4.67
N ALA A 293 42.13 -18.05 -3.87
CA ALA A 293 41.75 -17.91 -2.48
C ALA A 293 40.30 -17.42 -2.36
N ALA A 294 39.87 -16.47 -3.20
CA ALA A 294 38.46 -16.07 -3.30
C ALA A 294 37.56 -17.25 -3.66
N ARG A 295 37.95 -18.09 -4.63
CA ARG A 295 37.21 -19.33 -4.94
C ARG A 295 37.07 -20.26 -3.73
N ALA A 296 38.16 -20.48 -3.00
CA ALA A 296 38.15 -21.35 -1.84
C ALA A 296 37.23 -20.81 -0.73
N ARG A 297 37.27 -19.49 -0.47
CA ARG A 297 36.36 -18.83 0.49
C ARG A 297 34.89 -18.93 0.06
N VAL A 298 34.57 -18.67 -1.21
CA VAL A 298 33.20 -18.77 -1.74
C VAL A 298 32.69 -20.21 -1.66
N ARG A 299 33.52 -21.20 -2.01
CA ARG A 299 33.18 -22.63 -1.83
C ARG A 299 32.90 -22.97 -0.37
N GLY A 300 33.72 -22.46 0.55
CA GLY A 300 33.49 -22.60 1.99
C GLY A 300 32.20 -21.94 2.49
N ALA A 301 31.77 -20.85 1.84
CA ALA A 301 30.49 -20.19 2.10
C ALA A 301 29.29 -20.85 1.39
N GLY A 302 29.53 -21.86 0.55
CA GLY A 302 28.53 -22.54 -0.28
C GLY A 302 27.23 -22.93 0.43
N PRO A 303 27.26 -23.54 1.63
CA PRO A 303 26.03 -23.89 2.36
C PRO A 303 25.13 -22.69 2.69
N TRP A 304 25.72 -21.53 3.01
CA TRP A 304 24.95 -20.30 3.28
C TRP A 304 24.38 -19.68 2.01
N ILE A 305 25.15 -19.73 0.92
CA ILE A 305 24.73 -19.24 -0.40
C ILE A 305 23.55 -20.09 -0.89
N ALA A 306 23.72 -21.42 -0.93
CA ALA A 306 22.69 -22.34 -1.37
C ALA A 306 21.45 -22.30 -0.47
N GLY A 307 21.63 -22.26 0.86
CA GLY A 307 20.53 -22.16 1.81
C GLY A 307 19.74 -20.87 1.69
N GLY A 308 20.42 -19.73 1.53
CA GLY A 308 19.77 -18.43 1.33
C GLY A 308 19.04 -18.33 -0.02
N LEU A 309 19.61 -18.87 -1.10
CA LEU A 309 18.96 -18.94 -2.41
C LEU A 309 17.76 -19.90 -2.40
N ALA A 310 17.87 -21.05 -1.72
CA ALA A 310 16.76 -21.98 -1.55
C ALA A 310 15.61 -21.34 -0.77
N TRP A 311 15.91 -20.61 0.32
CA TRP A 311 14.92 -19.83 1.05
C TRP A 311 14.21 -18.82 0.14
N PHE A 312 14.99 -18.00 -0.58
CA PHE A 312 14.45 -17.00 -1.51
C PHE A 312 13.54 -17.66 -2.56
N ALA A 313 14.00 -18.74 -3.20
CA ALA A 313 13.25 -19.45 -4.22
C ALA A 313 11.96 -20.07 -3.67
N LEU A 314 12.00 -20.71 -2.49
CA LEU A 314 10.83 -21.33 -1.87
C LEU A 314 9.78 -20.31 -1.44
N VAL A 315 10.19 -19.19 -0.83
CA VAL A 315 9.25 -18.09 -0.51
C VAL A 315 8.66 -17.52 -1.80
N THR A 316 9.50 -17.23 -2.78
CA THR A 316 9.05 -16.69 -4.08
C THR A 316 8.10 -17.65 -4.80
N ALA A 317 8.29 -18.96 -4.65
CA ALA A 317 7.38 -19.97 -5.22
C ALA A 317 5.96 -19.84 -4.66
N THR A 318 5.80 -19.51 -3.38
CA THR A 318 4.46 -19.23 -2.80
C THR A 318 3.83 -17.95 -3.34
N LEU A 319 4.63 -17.04 -3.91
CA LEU A 319 4.16 -15.80 -4.54
C LEU A 319 3.79 -15.99 -6.02
N ALA A 320 4.00 -17.17 -6.60
CA ALA A 320 3.50 -17.48 -7.94
C ALA A 320 1.96 -17.56 -7.97
N ASP A 321 1.33 -17.87 -6.84
CA ASP A 321 -0.12 -18.03 -6.71
C ASP A 321 -0.90 -16.71 -6.71
N VAL A 322 -0.21 -15.57 -6.58
CA VAL A 322 -0.83 -14.23 -6.60
C VAL A 322 -0.73 -13.55 -7.96
N TYR A 323 -0.21 -14.23 -8.98
CA TYR A 323 -0.08 -13.68 -10.33
C TYR A 323 -1.43 -13.22 -10.90
N PRO A 324 -1.52 -12.07 -11.60
CA PRO A 324 -0.50 -11.04 -11.81
C PRO A 324 -0.53 -9.92 -10.75
N ASP A 325 -1.29 -10.09 -9.66
CA ASP A 325 -1.47 -9.09 -8.60
C ASP A 325 -0.27 -9.04 -7.64
N TRP A 326 0.77 -8.30 -8.03
CA TRP A 326 1.93 -8.08 -7.17
C TRP A 326 1.66 -7.02 -6.09
N ARG A 327 2.09 -7.34 -4.87
CA ARG A 327 2.08 -6.40 -3.74
C ARG A 327 3.44 -6.45 -3.05
N PRO A 328 4.22 -5.36 -3.07
CA PRO A 328 5.63 -5.39 -2.66
C PRO A 328 5.88 -5.88 -1.24
N TYR A 329 4.94 -5.66 -0.32
CA TYR A 329 5.06 -6.06 1.09
C TYR A 329 5.19 -7.58 1.32
N ARG A 330 5.01 -8.40 0.29
CA ARG A 330 5.22 -9.86 0.33
C ARG A 330 6.70 -10.26 0.20
N SER A 331 7.52 -9.42 -0.42
CA SER A 331 8.95 -9.64 -0.69
C SER A 331 9.91 -9.67 0.50
N PRO A 332 9.69 -8.95 1.63
CA PRO A 332 10.66 -8.87 2.73
C PRO A 332 11.02 -10.24 3.33
N PHE A 333 10.07 -11.18 3.37
CA PHE A 333 10.32 -12.52 3.90
C PHE A 333 11.30 -13.33 3.02
N GLY A 334 11.18 -13.21 1.69
CA GLY A 334 12.12 -13.82 0.75
C GLY A 334 13.48 -13.10 0.77
N ALA A 335 13.47 -11.77 0.91
CA ALA A 335 14.66 -10.93 0.95
C ALA A 335 15.62 -11.32 2.10
N LEU A 336 15.12 -11.91 3.20
CA LEU A 336 15.95 -12.48 4.26
C LEU A 336 16.95 -13.51 3.70
N GLY A 337 16.46 -14.49 2.95
CA GLY A 337 17.31 -15.54 2.35
C GLY A 337 18.27 -14.98 1.31
N LEU A 338 17.77 -14.08 0.45
CA LEU A 338 18.60 -13.40 -0.54
C LEU A 338 19.73 -12.59 0.12
N GLY A 339 19.43 -11.89 1.23
CA GLY A 339 20.40 -11.12 1.99
C GLY A 339 21.51 -11.98 2.59
N VAL A 340 21.16 -13.13 3.16
CA VAL A 340 22.14 -14.13 3.64
C VAL A 340 23.01 -14.62 2.47
N ALA A 341 22.41 -15.00 1.33
CA ALA A 341 23.15 -15.51 0.19
C ALA A 341 24.12 -14.48 -0.40
N LEU A 342 23.65 -13.26 -0.66
CA LEU A 342 24.47 -12.18 -1.23
C LEU A 342 25.58 -11.75 -0.28
N THR A 343 25.30 -11.67 1.03
CA THR A 343 26.31 -11.32 2.03
C THR A 343 27.41 -12.37 2.10
N ALA A 344 27.03 -13.65 2.15
CA ALA A 344 27.98 -14.75 2.17
C ALA A 344 28.83 -14.80 0.88
N LEU A 345 28.19 -14.63 -0.28
CA LEU A 345 28.86 -14.66 -1.59
C LEU A 345 29.83 -13.49 -1.77
N LEU A 346 29.36 -12.26 -1.60
CA LEU A 346 30.16 -11.06 -1.83
C LEU A 346 31.22 -10.89 -0.75
N GLY A 347 30.87 -11.10 0.52
CA GLY A 347 31.80 -11.05 1.63
C GLY A 347 32.95 -12.05 1.48
N ALA A 348 32.63 -13.30 1.09
CA ALA A 348 33.65 -14.34 0.89
C ALA A 348 34.53 -14.08 -0.33
N ALA A 349 33.96 -13.52 -1.40
CA ALA A 349 34.73 -13.13 -2.58
C ALA A 349 35.69 -11.97 -2.23
N ARG A 350 35.13 -10.80 -1.89
CA ARG A 350 35.85 -9.58 -1.49
C ARG A 350 34.97 -8.67 -0.63
N PRO A 351 35.40 -8.27 0.59
CA PRO A 351 34.62 -7.38 1.46
C PRO A 351 34.18 -6.05 0.82
N ALA A 352 34.99 -5.50 -0.10
CA ALA A 352 34.65 -4.28 -0.84
C ALA A 352 33.39 -4.42 -1.70
N LEU A 353 33.11 -5.62 -2.23
CA LEU A 353 31.89 -5.87 -3.02
C LEU A 353 30.64 -5.88 -2.14
N LEU A 354 30.75 -6.40 -0.91
CA LEU A 354 29.67 -6.32 0.07
C LEU A 354 29.41 -4.86 0.46
N ALA A 355 30.47 -4.08 0.73
CA ALA A 355 30.34 -2.66 1.00
C ALA A 355 29.68 -1.91 -0.17
N ALA A 356 30.06 -2.22 -1.41
CA ALA A 356 29.43 -1.65 -2.61
C ALA A 356 27.94 -2.00 -2.71
N LEU A 357 27.55 -3.25 -2.45
CA LEU A 357 26.13 -3.64 -2.41
C LEU A 357 25.37 -2.87 -1.33
N VAL A 358 25.91 -2.77 -0.12
CA VAL A 358 25.29 -2.00 0.97
C VAL A 358 25.14 -0.52 0.58
N ALA A 359 26.15 0.08 -0.06
CA ALA A 359 26.10 1.45 -0.53
C ALA A 359 25.00 1.66 -1.59
N VAL A 360 24.92 0.77 -2.59
CA VAL A 360 23.85 0.82 -3.60
C VAL A 360 22.48 0.71 -2.94
N ARG A 361 22.31 -0.19 -1.97
CA ARG A 361 21.03 -0.36 -1.26
C ARG A 361 20.64 0.83 -0.41
N LEU A 362 21.59 1.43 0.30
CA LEU A 362 21.35 2.67 1.03
C LEU A 362 20.96 3.81 0.07
N ALA A 363 21.65 3.91 -1.08
CA ALA A 363 21.32 4.89 -2.10
C ALA A 363 19.92 4.65 -2.69
N THR A 364 19.56 3.43 -3.09
CA THR A 364 18.23 3.17 -3.67
C THR A 364 17.10 3.37 -2.64
N PHE A 365 17.33 3.01 -1.37
CA PHE A 365 16.37 3.24 -0.30
C PHE A 365 16.17 4.73 0.05
N THR A 366 17.26 5.51 0.10
CA THR A 366 17.21 6.95 0.40
C THR A 366 16.64 7.77 -0.75
N LEU A 367 16.94 7.39 -1.99
CA LEU A 367 16.46 8.05 -3.22
C LEU A 367 15.03 7.65 -3.61
N ALA A 368 14.44 6.63 -2.98
CA ALA A 368 13.02 6.35 -3.13
C ALA A 368 12.18 7.57 -2.68
N PRO A 369 10.98 7.80 -3.23
CA PRO A 369 10.14 8.92 -2.79
C PRO A 369 9.69 8.75 -1.33
N GLY A 370 9.55 9.87 -0.62
CA GLY A 370 8.90 9.92 0.70
C GLY A 370 7.41 9.59 0.62
N PRO A 371 6.70 9.54 1.78
CA PRO A 371 5.25 9.41 1.78
C PRO A 371 4.63 10.59 1.00
N PRO A 372 3.71 10.36 0.05
CA PRO A 372 3.00 11.44 -0.62
C PRO A 372 2.42 12.44 0.40
N PRO A 373 2.58 13.75 0.19
CA PRO A 373 2.08 14.75 1.12
C PRO A 373 0.56 14.92 1.04
N ALA A 374 -0.05 14.55 -0.09
CA ALA A 374 -1.44 14.78 -0.43
C ALA A 374 -2.07 13.53 -1.08
N ILE A 375 -3.41 13.48 -1.08
CA ILE A 375 -4.24 12.54 -1.81
C ILE A 375 -4.35 13.04 -3.25
N ASP A 376 -3.92 12.22 -4.21
CA ASP A 376 -4.04 12.49 -5.64
C ASP A 376 -5.29 11.77 -6.18
N THR A 377 -6.06 12.44 -7.03
CA THR A 377 -7.20 11.83 -7.73
C THR A 377 -6.76 10.79 -8.76
N HIS A 378 -5.51 10.85 -9.21
CA HIS A 378 -4.91 9.90 -10.14
C HIS A 378 -3.72 9.19 -9.50
N VAL A 379 -4.03 8.17 -8.69
CA VAL A 379 -3.01 7.37 -8.00
C VAL A 379 -2.22 6.51 -9.00
N ARG A 380 -1.11 7.05 -9.52
CA ARG A 380 -0.14 6.30 -10.34
C ARG A 380 0.69 5.38 -9.44
N GLY A 381 0.85 4.13 -9.85
CA GLY A 381 1.77 3.20 -9.19
C GLY A 381 2.06 1.98 -10.04
N SER A 382 3.21 1.36 -9.79
CA SER A 382 3.71 0.21 -10.55
C SER A 382 2.96 -1.09 -10.21
N TYR A 383 2.25 -1.10 -9.07
CA TYR A 383 1.60 -2.28 -8.50
C TYR A 383 0.17 -1.95 -8.04
N SER A 384 -0.61 -2.97 -7.70
CA SER A 384 -2.00 -2.78 -7.22
C SER A 384 -2.05 -2.01 -5.91
N LEU A 385 -1.14 -2.32 -4.99
CA LEU A 385 -0.95 -1.63 -3.71
C LEU A 385 0.55 -1.52 -3.39
N ASP A 386 1.18 -0.45 -3.88
CA ASP A 386 2.51 -0.03 -3.43
C ASP A 386 2.41 0.93 -2.23
N PHE A 387 3.56 1.35 -1.69
CA PHE A 387 3.61 2.23 -0.53
C PHE A 387 2.97 3.60 -0.78
N SER A 388 3.13 4.18 -1.98
CA SER A 388 2.52 5.47 -2.33
C SER A 388 0.99 5.37 -2.30
N LYS A 389 0.45 4.32 -2.92
CA LYS A 389 -1.00 4.02 -2.88
C LYS A 389 -1.50 3.82 -1.46
N LEU A 390 -0.79 3.03 -0.66
CA LEU A 390 -1.13 2.78 0.73
C LEU A 390 -1.23 4.08 1.54
N VAL A 391 -0.23 4.96 1.44
CA VAL A 391 -0.22 6.24 2.15
C VAL A 391 -1.41 7.11 1.75
N GLN A 392 -1.72 7.20 0.46
CA GLN A 392 -2.84 8.02 -0.02
C GLN A 392 -4.19 7.50 0.50
N LEU A 393 -4.37 6.18 0.58
CA LEU A 393 -5.58 5.59 1.13
C LEU A 393 -5.67 5.78 2.64
N GLN A 394 -4.57 5.62 3.37
CA GLN A 394 -4.54 5.89 4.81
C GLN A 394 -4.80 7.37 5.13
N ARG A 395 -4.27 8.30 4.31
CA ARG A 395 -4.60 9.72 4.40
C ARG A 395 -6.08 9.97 4.13
N LEU A 396 -6.62 9.41 3.06
CA LEU A 396 -8.03 9.57 2.71
C LEU A 396 -8.93 9.07 3.84
N VAL A 397 -8.70 7.86 4.33
CA VAL A 397 -9.49 7.27 5.42
C VAL A 397 -9.32 8.07 6.71
N GLY A 398 -8.09 8.44 7.07
CA GLY A 398 -7.81 9.20 8.28
C GLY A 398 -8.37 10.63 8.26
N GLU A 399 -8.30 11.33 7.13
CA GLU A 399 -8.92 12.66 6.97
C GLU A 399 -10.44 12.54 6.96
N THR A 400 -11.01 11.55 6.28
CA THR A 400 -12.44 11.26 6.30
C THR A 400 -12.93 11.02 7.72
N ARG A 401 -12.25 10.15 8.48
CA ARG A 401 -12.61 9.86 9.87
C ARG A 401 -12.52 11.11 10.75
N ARG A 402 -11.44 11.89 10.60
CA ARG A 402 -11.25 13.12 11.38
C ARG A 402 -12.35 14.13 11.12
N GLU A 403 -12.66 14.38 9.85
CA GLU A 403 -13.70 15.33 9.46
C GLU A 403 -15.08 14.86 9.91
N LEU A 404 -15.39 13.59 9.63
CA LEU A 404 -16.66 12.97 10.00
C LEU A 404 -16.90 13.00 11.52
N THR A 405 -15.91 12.62 12.33
CA THR A 405 -16.04 12.63 13.80
C THR A 405 -16.05 14.04 14.39
N SER A 406 -15.51 15.04 13.67
CA SER A 406 -15.58 16.45 14.05
C SER A 406 -16.99 17.01 13.82
N VAL A 407 -17.54 16.82 12.62
CA VAL A 407 -18.83 17.40 12.20
C VAL A 407 -20.02 16.60 12.73
N LEU A 408 -19.88 15.27 12.84
CA LEU A 408 -20.95 14.37 13.27
C LEU A 408 -20.46 13.45 14.40
N PRO A 409 -20.16 13.96 15.61
CA PRO A 409 -19.60 13.16 16.70
C PRO A 409 -20.57 12.09 17.24
N ARG A 410 -21.88 12.30 17.08
CA ARG A 410 -22.95 11.39 17.54
C ARG A 410 -24.05 11.29 16.48
N PRO A 411 -23.89 10.45 15.44
CA PRO A 411 -24.92 10.23 14.44
C PRO A 411 -26.16 9.57 15.08
N ALA A 412 -27.34 9.84 14.52
CA ALA A 412 -28.54 9.08 14.87
C ALA A 412 -28.46 7.67 14.26
N PRO A 413 -29.11 6.66 14.85
CA PRO A 413 -29.19 5.33 14.25
C PRO A 413 -29.77 5.40 12.82
N GLY A 414 -29.22 4.61 11.90
CA GLY A 414 -29.65 4.60 10.50
C GLY A 414 -29.13 5.78 9.67
N THR A 415 -28.26 6.63 10.21
CA THR A 415 -27.72 7.78 9.47
C THR A 415 -26.91 7.32 8.25
N GLY A 416 -27.33 7.79 7.07
CA GLY A 416 -26.58 7.62 5.82
C GLY A 416 -25.55 8.74 5.64
N ILE A 417 -24.33 8.38 5.27
CA ILE A 417 -23.22 9.32 4.98
C ILE A 417 -22.78 9.10 3.55
N ALA A 418 -22.58 10.16 2.77
CA ALA A 418 -22.16 10.04 1.39
C ALA A 418 -20.75 10.58 1.15
N MET A 419 -20.10 10.10 0.10
CA MET A 419 -18.81 10.59 -0.39
C MET A 419 -18.98 11.22 -1.78
N HIS A 420 -18.31 12.33 -2.01
CA HIS A 420 -18.34 13.07 -3.26
C HIS A 420 -16.93 13.36 -3.78
N TYR A 421 -16.68 13.12 -5.08
CA TYR A 421 -15.37 13.27 -5.73
C TYR A 421 -14.20 12.46 -5.14
N PHE A 422 -14.48 11.33 -4.49
CA PHE A 422 -13.41 10.45 -4.03
C PHE A 422 -12.75 9.74 -5.23
N PRO A 423 -11.44 9.44 -5.18
CA PRO A 423 -10.75 8.81 -6.30
C PRO A 423 -11.36 7.44 -6.61
N GLN A 424 -11.47 7.10 -7.90
CA GLN A 424 -12.04 5.81 -8.29
C GLN A 424 -11.28 4.65 -7.66
N GLY A 425 -12.03 3.69 -7.11
CA GLY A 425 -11.49 2.57 -6.38
C GLY A 425 -11.09 2.88 -4.93
N ALA A 426 -11.00 4.13 -4.49
CA ALA A 426 -10.64 4.42 -3.10
C ALA A 426 -11.67 3.90 -2.07
N PHE A 427 -12.91 3.64 -2.50
CA PHE A 427 -13.96 3.03 -1.69
C PHE A 427 -13.57 1.70 -1.05
N TYR A 428 -12.68 0.90 -1.67
CA TYR A 428 -12.25 -0.34 -1.04
C TYR A 428 -11.51 -0.09 0.28
N ALA A 429 -10.88 1.08 0.46
CA ALA A 429 -10.15 1.41 1.68
C ALA A 429 -11.07 1.58 2.89
N PHE A 430 -12.37 1.76 2.68
CA PHE A 430 -13.36 1.88 3.74
C PHE A 430 -14.03 0.55 4.09
N ALA A 431 -13.86 -0.49 3.25
CA ALA A 431 -14.63 -1.74 3.35
C ALA A 431 -16.15 -1.48 3.53
N GLY A 432 -16.70 -0.51 2.79
CA GLY A 432 -18.11 -0.12 2.97
C GLY A 432 -18.43 0.27 4.41
N ASP A 433 -19.61 -0.12 4.90
CA ASP A 433 -20.21 0.36 6.16
C ASP A 433 -19.39 -0.01 7.40
N GLN A 434 -18.54 -1.03 7.27
CA GLN A 434 -17.72 -1.60 8.34
C GLN A 434 -16.74 -0.58 8.92
N SER A 435 -16.28 0.39 8.12
CA SER A 435 -15.51 1.53 8.61
C SER A 435 -16.32 2.41 9.57
N LEU A 436 -17.57 2.74 9.23
CA LEU A 436 -18.45 3.52 10.08
C LEU A 436 -18.77 2.77 11.38
N HIS A 437 -19.03 1.47 11.28
CA HIS A 437 -19.26 0.60 12.44
C HIS A 437 -18.04 0.57 13.36
N ALA A 438 -16.82 0.53 12.80
CA ALA A 438 -15.59 0.58 13.57
C ALA A 438 -15.39 1.94 14.25
N TRP A 439 -15.72 3.06 13.61
CA TRP A 439 -15.51 4.39 14.19
C TRP A 439 -16.52 4.74 15.27
N TYR A 440 -17.80 4.43 15.04
CA TYR A 440 -18.89 4.83 15.93
C TYR A 440 -19.38 3.72 16.86
N GLY A 441 -19.10 2.46 16.54
CA GLY A 441 -19.68 1.32 17.27
C GLY A 441 -21.17 1.10 17.00
N ASP A 442 -21.72 1.73 15.95
CA ASP A 442 -23.12 1.61 15.54
C ASP A 442 -23.21 0.90 14.17
N THR A 443 -23.83 -0.27 14.16
CA THR A 443 -24.00 -1.12 12.96
C THR A 443 -25.17 -0.71 12.06
N THR A 444 -25.86 0.39 12.39
CA THR A 444 -26.97 0.91 11.60
C THR A 444 -26.55 2.04 10.65
N LEU A 445 -25.34 2.56 10.81
CA LEU A 445 -24.77 3.57 9.93
C LEU A 445 -24.37 2.95 8.60
N HIS A 446 -24.49 3.69 7.50
CA HIS A 446 -24.15 3.18 6.18
C HIS A 446 -23.64 4.26 5.24
N TRP A 447 -22.86 3.86 4.25
CA TRP A 447 -22.49 4.73 3.14
C TRP A 447 -23.65 4.82 2.15
N ALA A 448 -24.20 6.03 2.00
CA ALA A 448 -25.26 6.34 1.07
C ALA A 448 -24.68 6.69 -0.32
N THR A 449 -25.39 6.27 -1.36
CA THR A 449 -25.09 6.68 -2.74
C THR A 449 -25.74 8.03 -3.04
N LEU A 450 -25.01 8.94 -3.68
CA LEU A 450 -25.55 10.22 -4.13
C LEU A 450 -26.44 10.09 -5.38
N GLU A 451 -26.22 9.04 -6.19
CA GLU A 451 -26.99 8.76 -7.40
C GLU A 451 -28.48 8.50 -7.07
N GLY A 452 -29.37 9.11 -7.86
CA GLY A 452 -30.83 8.96 -7.73
C GLY A 452 -31.46 9.73 -6.56
N SER A 453 -30.71 10.61 -5.89
CA SER A 453 -31.23 11.46 -4.80
C SER A 453 -32.36 12.38 -5.25
N VAL A 454 -32.21 13.01 -6.41
CA VAL A 454 -33.22 13.90 -6.98
C VAL A 454 -34.54 13.17 -7.25
N GLU A 455 -34.49 11.91 -7.69
CA GLU A 455 -35.68 11.09 -7.95
C GLU A 455 -36.47 10.75 -6.68
N ARG A 456 -35.83 10.81 -5.50
CA ARG A 456 -36.44 10.46 -4.20
C ARG A 456 -37.05 11.65 -3.47
N GLU A 457 -37.02 12.85 -4.06
CA GLU A 457 -37.52 14.11 -3.48
C GLU A 457 -36.98 14.44 -2.07
N ARG A 458 -35.85 13.85 -1.66
CA ARG A 458 -35.20 14.08 -0.36
C ARG A 458 -33.69 13.88 -0.45
N PRO A 459 -32.89 14.56 0.41
CA PRO A 459 -31.46 14.31 0.46
C PRO A 459 -31.21 12.86 0.92
N PRO A 460 -30.31 12.10 0.26
CA PRO A 460 -30.10 10.68 0.53
C PRO A 460 -29.22 10.43 1.77
N ALA A 461 -28.56 11.47 2.28
CA ALA A 461 -27.57 11.40 3.34
C ALA A 461 -27.73 12.57 4.31
N ALA A 462 -27.36 12.37 5.58
CA ALA A 462 -27.32 13.44 6.58
C ALA A 462 -26.08 14.33 6.42
N LEU A 463 -25.01 13.78 5.85
CA LEU A 463 -23.73 14.46 5.63
C LEU A 463 -23.10 13.95 4.33
N VAL A 464 -22.46 14.85 3.59
CA VAL A 464 -21.61 14.51 2.45
C VAL A 464 -20.19 14.93 2.77
N LEU A 465 -19.22 14.08 2.47
CA LEU A 465 -17.80 14.39 2.55
C LEU A 465 -17.24 14.53 1.14
N GLU A 466 -16.53 15.61 0.86
CA GLU A 466 -15.99 15.92 -0.46
C GLU A 466 -14.46 15.99 -0.43
N LEU A 467 -13.82 15.38 -1.43
CA LEU A 467 -12.38 15.50 -1.61
C LEU A 467 -12.03 16.84 -2.29
N GLN A 468 -11.16 17.63 -1.66
CA GLN A 468 -10.57 18.85 -2.20
C GLN A 468 -9.18 18.58 -2.82
N PRO A 469 -8.87 19.22 -3.96
CA PRO A 469 -7.62 18.99 -4.70
C PRO A 469 -6.39 19.68 -4.07
N SER A 470 -6.55 20.54 -3.07
CA SER A 470 -5.45 21.33 -2.50
C SER A 470 -5.42 21.28 -0.96
N PRO A 471 -4.25 21.10 -0.33
CA PRO A 471 -4.06 21.12 1.13
C PRO A 471 -4.33 22.51 1.75
N PRO A 472 -4.51 22.64 3.09
CA PRO A 472 -4.07 21.71 4.15
C PRO A 472 -5.03 20.56 4.51
N HIS A 473 -6.33 20.68 4.23
CA HIS A 473 -7.34 19.65 4.46
C HIS A 473 -7.93 19.24 3.12
N GLN A 474 -7.91 17.94 2.82
CA GLN A 474 -8.40 17.43 1.54
C GLN A 474 -9.73 16.72 1.67
N VAL A 475 -10.23 16.41 2.86
CA VAL A 475 -11.62 15.95 3.04
C VAL A 475 -12.37 16.97 3.88
N ILE A 476 -13.46 17.50 3.33
CA ILE A 476 -14.28 18.52 3.98
C ILE A 476 -15.76 18.14 3.94
N ALA A 477 -16.52 18.61 4.92
CA ALA A 477 -17.97 18.45 4.95
C ALA A 477 -18.69 19.38 3.95
N VAL A 478 -19.57 18.80 3.15
CA VAL A 478 -20.49 19.51 2.26
C VAL A 478 -21.93 19.29 2.73
N SER A 479 -22.71 20.37 2.66
CA SER A 479 -24.13 20.35 2.96
C SER A 479 -24.86 19.39 2.02
N ALA A 480 -25.48 18.36 2.59
CA ALA A 480 -26.26 17.39 1.82
C ALA A 480 -27.46 18.05 1.10
N GLU A 481 -28.11 19.01 1.77
CA GLU A 481 -29.18 19.82 1.18
C GLU A 481 -28.61 20.74 0.08
N GLY A 482 -27.45 21.35 0.31
CA GLY A 482 -26.76 22.16 -0.69
C GLY A 482 -26.44 21.37 -1.96
N LEU A 483 -25.92 20.15 -1.82
CA LEU A 483 -25.64 19.26 -2.95
C LEU A 483 -26.91 18.80 -3.67
N TRP A 484 -27.98 18.54 -2.93
CA TRP A 484 -29.26 18.23 -3.55
C TRP A 484 -29.79 19.39 -4.41
N HIS A 485 -29.71 20.63 -3.93
CA HIS A 485 -30.08 21.81 -4.71
C HIS A 485 -29.16 22.05 -5.92
N LEU A 486 -27.87 21.71 -5.82
CA LEU A 486 -26.97 21.71 -6.97
C LEU A 486 -27.46 20.76 -8.07
N GLU A 487 -27.82 19.52 -7.69
CA GLU A 487 -28.35 18.51 -8.63
C GLU A 487 -29.71 18.91 -9.22
N LEU A 488 -30.61 19.50 -8.43
CA LEU A 488 -31.86 20.09 -8.95
C LEU A 488 -31.57 21.18 -9.99
N GLY A 489 -30.63 22.08 -9.70
CA GLY A 489 -30.17 23.09 -10.64
C GLY A 489 -29.61 22.50 -11.94
N ALA A 490 -28.85 21.42 -11.85
CA ALA A 490 -28.36 20.68 -13.03
C ALA A 490 -29.51 20.04 -13.83
N GLY A 491 -30.53 19.50 -13.15
CA GLY A 491 -31.73 18.95 -13.78
C GLY A 491 -32.58 20.00 -14.51
N HIS A 492 -32.67 21.22 -13.96
CA HIS A 492 -33.30 22.36 -14.64
C HIS A 492 -32.49 22.80 -15.87
N ILE A 493 -31.17 22.86 -15.78
CA ILE A 493 -30.27 23.12 -16.93
C ILE A 493 -30.50 22.11 -18.06
N ALA A 494 -30.60 20.82 -17.74
CA ALA A 494 -30.84 19.77 -18.74
C ALA A 494 -32.20 19.91 -19.45
N ARG A 495 -33.19 20.56 -18.81
CA ARG A 495 -34.51 20.88 -19.37
C ARG A 495 -34.61 22.31 -19.92
N GLU A 496 -33.50 23.04 -19.98
CA GLU A 496 -33.43 24.44 -20.41
C GLU A 496 -34.27 25.42 -19.55
N GLU A 497 -34.55 25.06 -18.30
CA GLU A 497 -35.29 25.86 -17.32
C GLU A 497 -34.32 26.79 -16.55
N TRP A 498 -33.68 27.70 -17.27
CA TRP A 498 -32.52 28.45 -16.77
C TRP A 498 -32.77 29.29 -15.51
N SER A 499 -33.93 29.94 -15.42
CA SER A 499 -34.29 30.77 -14.25
C SER A 499 -34.48 29.92 -13.00
N ASP A 500 -35.07 28.74 -13.14
CA ASP A 500 -35.26 27.79 -12.05
C ASP A 500 -33.93 27.24 -11.58
N ALA A 501 -33.05 26.89 -12.53
CA ALA A 501 -31.68 26.49 -12.22
C ALA A 501 -30.95 27.54 -11.37
N LEU A 502 -31.04 28.83 -11.72
CA LEU A 502 -30.39 29.89 -10.93
C LEU A 502 -30.95 30.02 -9.50
N ARG A 503 -32.25 29.76 -9.29
CA ARG A 503 -32.85 29.77 -7.95
C ARG A 503 -32.32 28.62 -7.10
N GLU A 504 -32.30 27.41 -7.66
CA GLU A 504 -31.79 26.22 -6.97
C GLU A 504 -30.29 26.36 -6.67
N LEU A 505 -29.50 26.88 -7.60
CA LEU A 505 -28.06 27.09 -7.40
C LEU A 505 -27.75 28.18 -6.36
N ALA A 506 -28.54 29.25 -6.29
CA ALA A 506 -28.42 30.24 -5.22
C ALA A 506 -28.78 29.65 -3.85
N ARG A 507 -29.77 28.75 -3.81
CA ARG A 507 -30.12 28.01 -2.60
C ARG A 507 -28.97 27.08 -2.18
N ALA A 508 -28.41 26.33 -3.13
CA ALA A 508 -27.25 25.46 -2.91
C ALA A 508 -26.07 26.22 -2.27
N GLU A 509 -25.72 27.38 -2.83
CA GLU A 509 -24.67 28.27 -2.29
C GLU A 509 -24.98 28.73 -0.87
N SER A 510 -26.21 29.18 -0.60
CA SER A 510 -26.61 29.69 0.71
C SER A 510 -26.53 28.66 1.85
N LEU A 511 -26.57 27.38 1.51
CA LEU A 511 -26.54 26.25 2.45
C LEU A 511 -25.13 25.74 2.73
N GLN A 512 -24.14 26.11 1.93
CA GLN A 512 -22.74 25.74 2.17
C GLN A 512 -22.03 26.87 2.90
N HIS A 513 -21.65 26.62 4.15
CA HIS A 513 -21.00 27.62 5.00
C HIS A 513 -19.48 27.46 5.08
N ASP A 514 -18.95 26.28 4.75
CA ASP A 514 -17.50 26.05 4.79
C ASP A 514 -16.83 26.69 3.56
N PRO A 515 -15.97 27.72 3.73
CA PRO A 515 -15.26 28.35 2.62
C PRO A 515 -14.24 27.43 1.94
N ASP A 516 -13.83 26.33 2.60
CA ASP A 516 -12.90 25.35 2.04
C ASP A 516 -13.59 24.33 1.13
N ALA A 517 -14.93 24.39 0.99
CA ALA A 517 -15.72 23.62 0.01
C ALA A 517 -15.56 24.14 -1.42
N ARG A 518 -14.31 24.19 -1.88
CA ARG A 518 -13.92 24.81 -3.15
C ARG A 518 -14.45 24.07 -4.36
N VAL A 519 -14.45 22.74 -4.34
CA VAL A 519 -15.00 21.92 -5.43
C VAL A 519 -16.51 22.14 -5.54
N PHE A 520 -17.25 22.00 -4.43
CA PHE A 520 -18.68 22.34 -4.39
C PHE A 520 -18.98 23.75 -4.91
N THR A 521 -18.31 24.77 -4.37
CA THR A 521 -18.51 26.16 -4.76
C THR A 521 -18.16 26.40 -6.23
N SER A 522 -17.10 25.74 -6.72
CA SER A 522 -16.74 25.77 -8.13
C SER A 522 -17.85 25.19 -9.00
N MET A 523 -18.41 24.03 -8.64
CA MET A 523 -19.53 23.43 -9.41
C MET A 523 -20.75 24.36 -9.44
N VAL A 524 -21.13 24.96 -8.31
CA VAL A 524 -22.22 25.95 -8.27
C VAL A 524 -21.94 27.08 -9.27
N ALA A 525 -20.73 27.65 -9.24
CA ALA A 525 -20.33 28.71 -10.18
C ALA A 525 -20.37 28.25 -11.65
N GLY A 526 -19.89 27.04 -11.94
CA GLY A 526 -19.92 26.44 -13.28
C GLY A 526 -21.35 26.23 -13.81
N LYS A 527 -22.24 25.69 -12.98
CA LYS A 527 -23.67 25.54 -13.31
C LYS A 527 -24.38 26.89 -13.45
N ARG A 528 -24.08 27.87 -12.59
CA ARG A 528 -24.59 29.25 -12.72
C ARG A 528 -24.16 29.87 -14.03
N ALA A 529 -22.89 29.66 -14.41
CA ALA A 529 -22.36 30.12 -15.68
C ALA A 529 -23.11 29.52 -16.88
N LEU A 530 -23.42 28.22 -16.83
CA LEU A 530 -24.24 27.56 -17.87
C LEU A 530 -25.64 28.18 -17.97
N ALA A 531 -26.34 28.34 -16.83
CA ALA A 531 -27.68 28.90 -16.82
C ALA A 531 -27.73 30.37 -17.29
N LEU A 532 -26.76 31.19 -16.89
CA LEU A 532 -26.61 32.56 -17.38
C LEU A 532 -26.32 32.60 -18.89
N GLY A 533 -25.51 31.66 -19.38
CA GLY A 533 -25.25 31.47 -20.80
C GLY A 533 -26.53 31.15 -21.58
N GLY A 534 -27.36 30.25 -21.06
CA GLY A 534 -28.67 29.90 -21.62
C GLY A 534 -29.63 31.10 -21.69
N LEU A 535 -29.57 32.02 -20.72
CA LEU A 535 -30.30 33.30 -20.74
C LEU A 535 -29.67 34.39 -21.62
N GLY A 536 -28.54 34.11 -22.28
CA GLY A 536 -27.82 35.08 -23.11
C GLY A 536 -26.98 36.11 -22.34
N ARG A 537 -26.88 36.01 -21.01
CA ARG A 537 -26.12 36.92 -20.12
C ARG A 537 -24.62 36.61 -20.14
N THR A 538 -24.01 36.77 -21.31
CA THR A 538 -22.68 36.23 -21.66
C THR A 538 -21.56 36.76 -20.75
N ASP A 539 -21.56 38.05 -20.41
CA ASP A 539 -20.50 38.63 -19.55
C ASP A 539 -20.58 38.15 -18.10
N GLU A 540 -21.79 37.92 -17.60
CA GLU A 540 -22.02 37.39 -16.26
C GLU A 540 -21.62 35.92 -16.20
N ALA A 541 -22.03 35.14 -17.22
CA ALA A 541 -21.63 33.76 -17.38
C ALA A 541 -20.10 33.60 -17.41
N ALA A 542 -19.39 34.47 -18.15
CA ALA A 542 -17.94 34.44 -18.23
C ALA A 542 -17.25 34.76 -16.88
N ARG A 543 -17.83 35.64 -16.05
CA ARG A 543 -17.31 35.93 -14.71
C ARG A 543 -17.49 34.75 -13.75
N GLU A 544 -18.67 34.14 -13.74
CA GLU A 544 -18.95 32.95 -12.93
C GLU A 544 -18.08 31.76 -13.34
N ALA A 545 -17.91 31.55 -14.65
CA ALA A 545 -16.99 30.54 -15.18
C ALA A 545 -15.53 30.78 -14.76
N ALA A 546 -15.07 32.03 -14.79
CA ALA A 546 -13.72 32.37 -14.32
C ALA A 546 -13.55 32.12 -12.81
N LEU A 547 -14.58 32.42 -12.00
CA LEU A 547 -14.61 32.10 -10.58
C LEU A 547 -14.53 30.58 -10.35
N GLY A 548 -15.35 29.80 -11.06
CA GLY A 548 -15.34 28.34 -10.98
C GLY A 548 -13.95 27.75 -11.24
N LEU A 549 -13.29 28.20 -12.31
CA LEU A 549 -11.93 27.75 -12.66
C LEU A 549 -10.84 28.24 -11.69
N ALA A 550 -11.02 29.40 -11.06
CA ALA A 550 -10.10 29.88 -10.03
C ALA A 550 -10.19 29.03 -8.75
N LEU A 551 -11.38 28.53 -8.43
CA LEU A 551 -11.62 27.67 -7.28
C LEU A 551 -11.14 26.23 -7.53
N TRP A 552 -11.48 25.67 -8.69
CA TRP A 552 -11.11 24.31 -9.10
C TRP A 552 -10.90 24.26 -10.61
N ASP A 553 -9.66 24.04 -11.02
CA ASP A 553 -9.26 24.09 -12.42
C ASP A 553 -9.86 22.94 -13.24
N ALA A 554 -10.21 21.79 -12.66
CA ALA A 554 -10.81 20.68 -13.40
C ALA A 554 -12.33 20.82 -13.65
N ASN A 555 -12.94 21.97 -13.33
CA ASN A 555 -14.36 22.20 -13.58
C ASN A 555 -14.67 22.35 -15.09
N ASP A 556 -15.28 21.31 -15.66
CA ASP A 556 -15.58 21.25 -17.10
C ASP A 556 -16.72 22.19 -17.53
N ASP A 557 -17.75 22.38 -16.71
CA ASP A 557 -18.87 23.29 -17.02
C ASP A 557 -18.37 24.74 -17.13
N ALA A 558 -17.59 25.17 -16.13
CA ALA A 558 -16.98 26.50 -16.12
C ALA A 558 -16.04 26.67 -17.33
N ARG A 559 -15.22 25.65 -17.64
CA ARG A 559 -14.34 25.67 -18.81
C ARG A 559 -15.11 25.78 -20.12
N PHE A 560 -16.20 25.04 -20.26
CA PHE A 560 -17.04 25.05 -21.46
C PHE A 560 -17.65 26.44 -21.69
N VAL A 561 -18.26 27.03 -20.66
CA VAL A 561 -18.86 28.37 -20.75
C VAL A 561 -17.82 29.42 -21.09
N LEU A 562 -16.64 29.37 -20.45
CA LEU A 562 -15.58 30.32 -20.74
C LEU A 562 -15.07 30.16 -22.18
N ALA A 563 -14.86 28.93 -22.65
CA ALA A 563 -14.44 28.67 -24.03
C ALA A 563 -15.43 29.25 -25.05
N TYR A 564 -16.73 29.04 -24.82
CA TYR A 564 -17.79 29.57 -25.67
C TYR A 564 -17.85 31.10 -25.65
N ALA A 565 -17.72 31.72 -24.47
CA ALA A 565 -17.68 33.19 -24.34
C ALA A 565 -16.46 33.79 -25.05
N ARG A 566 -15.27 33.18 -24.95
CA ARG A 566 -14.06 33.62 -25.68
C ARG A 566 -14.24 33.48 -27.19
N MET A 567 -14.86 32.39 -27.64
CA MET A 567 -15.16 32.16 -29.06
C MET A 567 -16.08 33.25 -29.62
N ARG A 568 -17.18 33.58 -28.91
CA ARG A 568 -18.10 34.66 -29.32
C ARG A 568 -17.47 36.05 -29.32
N ALA A 569 -16.50 36.29 -28.46
CA ALA A 569 -15.74 37.54 -28.40
C ALA A 569 -14.60 37.63 -29.43
N GLY A 570 -14.50 36.67 -30.37
CA GLY A 570 -13.43 36.65 -31.39
C GLY A 570 -12.05 36.26 -30.83
N ARG A 571 -11.96 35.77 -29.59
CA ARG A 571 -10.67 35.37 -28.97
C ARG A 571 -10.42 33.89 -29.17
N LEU A 572 -10.27 33.52 -30.44
CA LEU A 572 -10.31 32.13 -30.89
C LEU A 572 -9.15 31.28 -30.38
N ARG A 573 -7.95 31.85 -30.16
CA ARG A 573 -6.82 31.12 -29.58
C ARG A 573 -7.04 30.75 -28.11
N GLU A 574 -7.64 31.63 -27.33
CA GLU A 574 -8.00 31.34 -25.93
C GLU A 574 -9.07 30.26 -25.87
N ALA A 575 -10.09 30.36 -26.73
CA ALA A 575 -11.14 29.34 -26.85
C ALA A 575 -10.58 27.97 -27.26
N GLU A 576 -9.66 27.93 -28.23
CA GLU A 576 -9.01 26.69 -28.69
C GLU A 576 -8.34 25.96 -27.54
N ALA A 577 -7.51 26.64 -26.74
CA ALA A 577 -6.79 26.01 -25.61
C ALA A 577 -7.75 25.41 -24.56
N LEU A 578 -8.88 26.08 -24.30
CA LEU A 578 -9.90 25.58 -23.38
C LEU A 578 -10.63 24.35 -23.95
N PHE A 579 -11.06 24.40 -25.23
CA PHE A 579 -11.69 23.26 -25.88
C PHE A 579 -10.75 22.06 -26.05
N GLU A 580 -9.46 22.27 -26.29
CA GLU A 580 -8.47 21.19 -26.33
C GLU A 580 -8.37 20.44 -25.00
N THR A 581 -8.51 21.15 -23.89
CA THR A 581 -8.52 20.54 -22.55
C THR A 581 -9.78 19.69 -22.37
N LEU A 582 -10.95 20.22 -22.74
CA LEU A 582 -12.23 19.50 -22.66
C LEU A 582 -12.26 18.26 -23.56
N VAL A 583 -11.75 18.34 -24.79
CA VAL A 583 -11.69 17.18 -25.70
C VAL A 583 -10.72 16.12 -25.17
N ARG A 584 -9.70 16.51 -24.41
CA ARG A 584 -8.76 15.56 -23.80
C ARG A 584 -9.39 14.81 -22.63
N THR A 585 -10.22 15.47 -21.83
CA THR A 585 -10.96 14.84 -20.73
C THR A 585 -12.17 14.04 -21.25
N HIS A 586 -12.81 14.49 -22.32
CA HIS A 586 -13.99 13.87 -22.94
C HIS A 586 -13.76 13.50 -24.42
N PRO A 587 -12.86 12.54 -24.73
CA PRO A 587 -12.46 12.24 -26.11
C PRO A 587 -13.58 11.73 -27.01
N GLN A 588 -14.66 11.21 -26.43
CA GLN A 588 -15.80 10.69 -27.16
C GLN A 588 -16.86 11.74 -27.51
N ASP A 589 -16.84 12.91 -26.87
CA ASP A 589 -17.84 13.95 -27.10
C ASP A 589 -17.70 14.53 -28.52
N SER A 590 -18.73 14.33 -29.33
CA SER A 590 -18.75 14.79 -30.73
C SER A 590 -19.03 16.28 -30.87
N VAL A 591 -19.70 16.89 -29.89
CA VAL A 591 -20.03 18.32 -29.87
C VAL A 591 -18.78 19.12 -29.54
N LEU A 592 -18.03 18.72 -28.50
CA LEU A 592 -16.77 19.37 -28.13
C LEU A 592 -15.73 19.31 -29.27
N ARG A 593 -15.63 18.17 -29.96
CA ARG A 593 -14.74 18.03 -31.12
C ARG A 593 -15.13 18.94 -32.29
N ARG A 594 -16.43 19.11 -32.53
CA ARG A 594 -16.95 20.01 -33.56
C ARG A 594 -16.62 21.47 -33.22
N LEU A 595 -16.92 21.91 -32.00
CA LEU A 595 -16.62 23.27 -31.53
C LEU A 595 -15.11 23.58 -31.59
N LEU A 596 -14.26 22.64 -31.21
CA LEU A 596 -12.80 22.76 -31.37
C LEU A 596 -12.40 22.94 -32.84
N SER A 597 -13.03 22.18 -33.75
CA SER A 597 -12.73 22.26 -35.19
C SER A 597 -13.18 23.60 -35.80
N GLU A 598 -14.34 24.11 -35.42
CA GLU A 598 -14.88 25.41 -35.85
C GLU A 598 -14.00 26.55 -35.36
N THR A 599 -13.62 26.52 -34.07
CA THR A 599 -12.71 27.50 -33.47
C THR A 599 -11.36 27.55 -34.19
N ARG A 600 -10.80 26.38 -34.53
CA ARG A 600 -9.55 26.26 -35.31
C ARG A 600 -9.66 26.82 -36.72
N GLN A 601 -10.79 26.60 -37.39
CA GLN A 601 -11.00 27.14 -38.73
C GLN A 601 -11.09 28.67 -38.69
N GLY A 602 -11.85 29.24 -37.74
CA GLY A 602 -11.93 30.68 -37.53
C GLY A 602 -10.57 31.30 -37.23
N ALA A 603 -9.79 30.70 -36.31
CA ALA A 603 -8.46 31.20 -35.93
C ALA A 603 -7.45 31.20 -37.09
N ARG A 604 -7.62 30.31 -38.07
CA ARG A 604 -6.81 30.27 -39.30
C ARG A 604 -7.23 31.34 -40.29
N GLY A 605 -8.52 31.69 -40.35
CA GLY A 605 -9.06 32.76 -41.20
C GLY A 605 -8.61 34.16 -40.77
N GLU A 606 -8.37 34.38 -39.47
CA GLU A 606 -7.89 35.65 -38.91
C GLU A 606 -6.38 35.88 -39.04
N ARG A 607 -5.60 34.91 -39.52
CA ARG A 607 -4.18 35.17 -39.81
C ARG A 607 -4.10 36.17 -40.96
N PRO A 608 -3.48 37.34 -40.79
CA PRO A 608 -3.27 38.25 -41.91
C PRO A 608 -2.50 37.49 -42.98
N ARG A 609 -3.05 37.46 -44.20
CA ARG A 609 -2.31 36.98 -45.36
C ARG A 609 -1.07 37.87 -45.48
N PRO A 610 0.14 37.29 -45.63
CA PRO A 610 1.37 38.06 -45.73
C PRO A 610 1.32 39.08 -46.86
#